data_AF-A0A969ANR5-F1
#
_entry.id   AF-A0A969ANR5-F1
#
_cell.length_a   1.000
_cell.length_b   1.000
_cell.length_c   1.000
_cell.angle_alpha   90.00
_cell.angle_beta   90.00
_cell.angle_gamma   90.00
#
_symmetry.space_group_name_H-M   'P 1'
#
loop_
_entity.id
_entity.type
_entity.pdbx_description
1 polymer ?
#
loop_
_entity_poly.entity_id
_entity_poly.type
_entity_poly.pdbx_seq_one_letter_code
_entity_poly.pdbx_strand_id
1 'polypeptide(L)'
;MNSALIFAIAQILRRGKCSFLKKTLNPSQYQERFLFKLLREHQDTEFGRDHQLAEIQTVDDYRRHVPIHTYQDFDPLIQRMAAGESHILIKDAPIYFNITSGSTGKRKLIPVTKASRKCIKKAFAVASAFLADATLRENRPLGSLLFPASINAVGKTASGVEFASVSSSDLKLSNVISRSVMATPIEAHCVSNLKSRYYLCALFALANPNLRMIAETFPVTALRLCKFLEDYSESLIADLKSKTLVDWLKIDDDQRSRLQAKIKCSASRIQELEEILAREGRLVPKTAWPNLSFMVTARGGTSDFYFSKFPEYFGDLPVFGGVYSSAEATFGIHRDFGTDGVLLSLESGFYEFIPEADWDIEQPQTVLPHELEVRKRYRILVTNYNGFYRYDVGDVVEIEGFQNQTPIFIFRRRYRGFITSVGEKRRNIMSPKS
;
A
#
# COMPACT_ATOMS: atom_id res chain seq x y z
N MET A 1 -6.32 -6.06 -24.80
CA MET A 1 -6.77 -4.68 -24.54
C MET A 1 -6.45 -3.86 -25.78
N ASN A 2 -7.38 -3.04 -26.31
CA ASN A 2 -7.19 -2.33 -27.59
C ASN A 2 -5.97 -1.38 -27.52
N SER A 3 -5.12 -1.35 -28.54
CA SER A 3 -3.85 -0.59 -28.56
C SER A 3 -4.07 0.91 -28.35
N ALA A 4 -5.17 1.45 -28.87
CA ALA A 4 -5.58 2.85 -28.66
C ALA A 4 -5.89 3.17 -27.18
N LEU A 5 -6.49 2.24 -26.44
CA LEU A 5 -6.80 2.42 -25.02
C LEU A 5 -5.53 2.42 -24.17
N ILE A 6 -4.59 1.52 -24.47
CA ILE A 6 -3.27 1.47 -23.81
C ILE A 6 -2.53 2.80 -24.02
N PHE A 7 -2.51 3.29 -25.25
CA PHE A 7 -1.87 4.56 -25.60
C PHE A 7 -2.52 5.75 -24.88
N ALA A 8 -3.86 5.82 -24.85
CA ALA A 8 -4.59 6.87 -24.14
C ALA A 8 -4.29 6.88 -22.63
N ILE A 9 -4.27 5.70 -21.99
CA ILE A 9 -3.92 5.56 -20.57
C ILE A 9 -2.48 6.03 -20.33
N ALA A 10 -1.52 5.60 -21.16
CA ALA A 10 -0.13 6.01 -21.04
C ALA A 10 0.05 7.54 -21.16
N GLN A 11 -0.67 8.19 -22.07
CA GLN A 11 -0.66 9.65 -22.22
C GLN A 11 -1.23 10.37 -20.98
N ILE A 12 -2.33 9.87 -20.42
CA ILE A 12 -2.92 10.43 -19.18
C ILE A 12 -1.94 10.31 -18.02
N LEU A 13 -1.34 9.14 -17.83
CA LEU A 13 -0.35 8.89 -16.78
C LEU A 13 0.87 9.81 -16.94
N ARG A 14 1.40 9.94 -18.16
CA ARG A 14 2.53 10.83 -18.47
C ARG A 14 2.21 12.29 -18.15
N ARG A 15 1.05 12.78 -18.56
CA ARG A 15 0.59 14.15 -18.24
C ARG A 15 0.47 14.37 -16.73
N GLY A 16 -0.09 13.40 -16.01
CA GLY A 16 -0.21 13.43 -14.55
C GLY A 16 1.15 13.56 -13.87
N LYS A 17 2.12 12.74 -14.27
CA LYS A 17 3.50 12.81 -13.77
C LYS A 17 4.19 14.13 -14.11
N CYS A 18 4.10 14.61 -15.35
CA CYS A 18 4.68 15.90 -15.72
C CYS A 18 4.06 17.05 -14.90
N SER A 19 2.75 17.02 -14.66
CA SER A 19 2.09 17.98 -13.77
C SER A 19 2.66 17.88 -12.35
N PHE A 20 2.79 16.68 -11.80
CA PHE A 20 3.35 16.46 -10.47
C PHE A 20 4.80 16.95 -10.36
N LEU A 21 5.67 16.62 -11.32
CA LEU A 21 7.06 17.09 -11.36
C LEU A 21 7.15 18.62 -11.40
N LYS A 22 6.27 19.32 -12.11
CA LYS A 22 6.22 20.79 -12.05
C LYS A 22 5.90 21.31 -10.65
N LYS A 23 5.02 20.63 -9.90
CA LYS A 23 4.70 21.01 -8.51
C LYS A 23 5.90 20.91 -7.58
N THR A 24 6.84 20.01 -7.89
CA THR A 24 8.02 19.81 -7.04
C THR A 24 8.98 21.00 -6.98
N LEU A 25 8.81 21.98 -7.89
CA LEU A 25 9.53 23.26 -7.87
C LEU A 25 9.07 24.17 -6.72
N ASN A 26 7.82 24.08 -6.27
CA ASN A 26 7.25 24.99 -5.25
C ASN A 26 6.45 24.20 -4.19
N PRO A 27 7.07 23.27 -3.45
CA PRO A 27 6.36 22.39 -2.52
C PRO A 27 5.64 23.17 -1.41
N SER A 28 6.22 24.26 -0.90
CA SER A 28 5.62 25.13 0.13
C SER A 28 4.23 25.62 -0.30
N GLN A 29 4.15 26.26 -1.47
CA GLN A 29 2.92 26.79 -2.02
C GLN A 29 1.85 25.71 -2.25
N TYR A 30 2.24 24.53 -2.75
CA TYR A 30 1.28 23.45 -3.00
C TYR A 30 0.79 22.80 -1.70
N GLN A 31 1.64 22.69 -0.69
CA GLN A 31 1.30 22.19 0.64
C GLN A 31 0.38 23.15 1.38
N GLU A 32 0.69 24.44 1.37
CA GLU A 32 -0.13 25.49 1.95
C GLU A 32 -1.52 25.55 1.29
N ARG A 33 -1.57 25.50 -0.04
CA ARG A 33 -2.83 25.43 -0.78
C ARG A 33 -3.63 24.17 -0.43
N PHE A 34 -2.98 23.02 -0.24
CA PHE A 34 -3.65 21.79 0.18
C PHE A 34 -4.25 21.97 1.58
N LEU A 35 -3.46 22.49 2.53
CA LEU A 35 -3.87 22.73 3.91
C LEU A 35 -5.09 23.63 3.97
N PHE A 36 -5.02 24.86 3.44
CA PHE A 36 -6.13 25.81 3.57
C PHE A 36 -7.40 25.37 2.84
N LYS A 37 -7.25 24.64 1.74
CA LYS A 37 -8.40 24.01 1.09
C LYS A 37 -9.07 22.99 2.02
N LEU A 38 -8.28 22.12 2.65
CA LEU A 38 -8.78 21.13 3.60
C LEU A 38 -9.42 21.80 4.81
N LEU A 39 -8.77 22.79 5.42
CA LEU A 39 -9.29 23.50 6.60
C LEU A 39 -10.63 24.17 6.30
N ARG A 40 -10.74 24.88 5.18
CA ARG A 40 -12.01 25.50 4.74
C ARG A 40 -13.11 24.46 4.53
N GLU A 41 -12.78 23.30 3.95
CA GLU A 41 -13.77 22.23 3.75
C GLU A 41 -14.24 21.60 5.07
N HIS A 42 -13.42 21.61 6.11
CA HIS A 42 -13.71 20.96 7.39
C HIS A 42 -14.02 21.92 8.54
N GLN A 43 -14.07 23.24 8.28
CA GLN A 43 -14.28 24.26 9.31
C GLN A 43 -15.59 24.08 10.12
N ASP A 44 -16.63 23.53 9.48
CA ASP A 44 -17.96 23.32 10.08
C ASP A 44 -18.10 21.94 10.76
N THR A 45 -17.00 21.21 10.91
CA THR A 45 -16.99 19.98 11.73
C THR A 45 -16.87 20.32 13.22
N GLU A 46 -17.16 19.36 14.11
CA GLU A 46 -16.94 19.51 15.55
C GLU A 46 -15.48 19.90 15.83
N PHE A 47 -14.52 19.12 15.31
CA PHE A 47 -13.10 19.44 15.41
C PHE A 47 -12.77 20.82 14.79
N GLY A 48 -13.45 21.14 13.69
CA GLY A 48 -13.31 22.41 12.97
C GLY A 48 -13.64 23.63 13.81
N ARG A 49 -14.75 23.56 14.55
CA ARG A 49 -15.17 24.62 15.48
C ARG A 49 -14.29 24.67 16.72
N ASP A 50 -13.97 23.52 17.30
CA ASP A 50 -13.19 23.42 18.53
C ASP A 50 -11.79 24.02 18.38
N HIS A 51 -11.19 23.90 17.19
CA HIS A 51 -9.86 24.45 16.87
C HIS A 51 -9.93 25.70 15.98
N GLN A 52 -11.10 26.32 15.84
CA GLN A 52 -11.28 27.58 15.10
C GLN A 52 -10.67 27.56 13.69
N LEU A 53 -10.85 26.48 12.93
CA LEU A 53 -10.18 26.30 11.64
C LEU A 53 -10.52 27.40 10.61
N ALA A 54 -11.65 28.09 10.78
CA ALA A 54 -12.06 29.21 9.95
C ALA A 54 -11.19 30.47 10.13
N GLU A 55 -10.52 30.61 11.28
CA GLU A 55 -9.70 31.79 11.62
C GLU A 55 -8.24 31.66 11.14
N ILE A 56 -7.84 30.46 10.71
CA ILE A 56 -6.46 30.12 10.36
C ILE A 56 -6.11 30.67 8.97
N GLN A 57 -5.17 31.62 8.93
CA GLN A 57 -4.73 32.28 7.69
C GLN A 57 -3.30 31.92 7.28
N THR A 58 -2.46 31.52 8.23
CA THR A 58 -1.07 31.13 8.01
C THR A 58 -0.79 29.73 8.57
N VAL A 59 0.31 29.11 8.12
CA VAL A 59 0.79 27.84 8.69
C VAL A 59 1.16 28.00 10.18
N ASP A 60 1.63 29.18 10.59
CA ASP A 60 1.94 29.44 11.99
C ASP A 60 0.67 29.61 12.84
N ASP A 61 -0.38 30.21 12.29
CA ASP A 61 -1.70 30.18 12.94
C ASP A 61 -2.18 28.74 13.08
N TYR A 62 -2.00 27.91 12.04
CA TYR A 62 -2.39 26.49 12.09
C TYR A 62 -1.68 25.75 13.23
N ARG A 63 -0.38 25.97 13.39
CA ARG A 63 0.41 25.36 14.48
C ARG A 63 0.00 25.84 15.87
N ARG A 64 -0.48 27.08 16.00
CA ARG A 64 -0.98 27.65 17.28
C ARG A 64 -2.36 27.12 17.65
N HIS A 65 -3.25 26.97 16.67
CA HIS A 65 -4.63 26.54 16.92
C HIS A 65 -4.77 25.03 17.05
N VAL A 66 -3.95 24.26 16.33
CA VAL A 66 -4.05 22.80 16.27
C VAL A 66 -2.80 22.17 16.88
N PRO A 67 -2.91 21.43 18.00
CA PRO A 67 -1.78 20.72 18.58
C PRO A 67 -1.39 19.50 17.73
N ILE A 68 -0.20 18.96 17.97
CA ILE A 68 0.22 17.66 17.45
C ILE A 68 -0.56 16.57 18.18
N HIS A 69 -1.13 15.64 17.42
CA HIS A 69 -2.01 14.58 17.93
C HIS A 69 -1.43 13.19 17.69
N THR A 70 -1.81 12.26 18.55
CA THR A 70 -1.63 10.82 18.39
C THR A 70 -2.95 10.16 17.98
N TYR A 71 -2.95 8.84 17.77
CA TYR A 71 -4.18 8.15 17.36
C TYR A 71 -5.19 8.10 18.52
N GLN A 72 -4.68 8.08 19.75
CA GLN A 72 -5.48 8.03 20.96
C GLN A 72 -6.40 9.25 21.09
N ASP A 73 -5.95 10.41 20.61
CA ASP A 73 -6.73 11.64 20.63
C ASP A 73 -7.88 11.59 19.61
N PHE A 74 -7.68 10.90 18.47
CA PHE A 74 -8.70 10.74 17.44
C PHE A 74 -9.63 9.54 17.65
N ASP A 75 -9.21 8.51 18.40
CA ASP A 75 -9.97 7.26 18.52
C ASP A 75 -11.42 7.48 19.00
N PRO A 76 -11.70 8.27 20.06
CA PRO A 76 -13.08 8.51 20.50
C PRO A 76 -13.96 9.13 19.41
N LEU A 77 -13.40 10.08 18.66
CA LEU A 77 -14.08 10.77 17.55
C LEU A 77 -14.34 9.83 16.37
N ILE A 78 -13.36 8.97 16.05
CA ILE A 78 -13.47 7.94 15.02
C ILE A 78 -14.52 6.89 15.41
N GLN A 79 -14.60 6.49 16.68
CA GLN A 79 -15.63 5.54 17.13
C GLN A 79 -17.04 6.13 16.99
N ARG A 80 -17.23 7.42 17.31
CA ARG A 80 -18.50 8.15 17.06
C ARG A 80 -18.87 8.16 15.58
N MET A 81 -17.90 8.42 14.70
CA MET A 81 -18.11 8.32 13.26
C MET A 81 -18.47 6.89 12.80
N ALA A 82 -17.82 5.88 13.37
CA ALA A 82 -18.13 4.47 13.11
C ALA A 82 -19.53 4.08 13.64
N ALA A 83 -20.05 4.78 14.65
CA ALA A 83 -21.42 4.66 15.14
C ALA A 83 -22.45 5.40 14.27
N GLY A 84 -22.01 6.23 13.32
CA GLY A 84 -22.87 6.92 12.35
C GLY A 84 -22.98 8.43 12.58
N GLU A 85 -22.32 8.98 13.60
CA GLU A 85 -22.27 10.43 13.77
C GLU A 85 -21.49 11.09 12.61
N SER A 86 -22.01 12.21 12.12
CA SER A 86 -21.46 12.93 10.96
C SER A 86 -20.90 14.28 11.40
N HIS A 87 -20.04 14.89 10.57
CA HIS A 87 -19.44 16.21 10.83
C HIS A 87 -18.57 16.27 12.11
N ILE A 88 -17.89 15.16 12.47
CA ILE A 88 -16.99 15.10 13.64
C ILE A 88 -15.57 15.58 13.27
N LEU A 89 -14.79 14.74 12.57
CA LEU A 89 -13.43 15.07 12.06
C LEU A 89 -13.42 15.49 10.59
N ILE A 90 -14.45 15.07 9.86
CA ILE A 90 -14.62 15.24 8.42
C ILE A 90 -16.06 15.64 8.13
N LYS A 91 -16.27 16.41 7.07
CA LYS A 91 -17.63 16.84 6.66
C LYS A 91 -18.47 15.69 6.10
N ASP A 92 -17.84 14.77 5.37
CA ASP A 92 -18.51 13.69 4.66
C ASP A 92 -18.55 12.43 5.52
N ALA A 93 -19.60 11.61 5.39
CA ALA A 93 -19.60 10.28 6.01
C ALA A 93 -18.48 9.38 5.42
N PRO A 94 -17.78 8.57 6.24
CA PRO A 94 -16.85 7.57 5.75
C PRO A 94 -17.54 6.57 4.81
N ILE A 95 -16.93 6.30 3.67
CA ILE A 95 -17.41 5.29 2.72
C ILE A 95 -16.83 3.89 3.00
N TYR A 96 -15.79 3.83 3.84
CA TYR A 96 -15.10 2.61 4.26
C TYR A 96 -14.24 2.94 5.50
N PHE A 97 -13.80 1.91 6.22
CA PHE A 97 -12.72 2.05 7.21
C PHE A 97 -11.57 1.09 6.91
N ASN A 98 -10.35 1.59 6.92
CA ASN A 98 -9.17 0.73 6.91
C ASN A 98 -8.83 0.31 8.34
N ILE A 99 -8.43 -0.95 8.54
CA ILE A 99 -7.95 -1.44 9.84
C ILE A 99 -6.44 -1.64 9.86
N THR A 100 -5.82 -1.32 11.00
CA THR A 100 -4.43 -1.70 11.30
C THR A 100 -4.35 -2.42 12.64
N SER A 101 -3.40 -3.35 12.78
CA SER A 101 -3.07 -3.93 14.08
C SER A 101 -2.24 -2.93 14.89
N GLY A 102 -2.91 -2.24 15.82
CA GLY A 102 -2.23 -1.36 16.78
C GLY A 102 -1.30 -2.16 17.71
N SER A 103 -0.25 -1.52 18.22
CA SER A 103 0.65 -2.11 19.24
C SER A 103 -0.05 -2.42 20.57
N THR A 104 -1.23 -1.86 20.80
CA THR A 104 -2.03 -2.02 22.02
C THR A 104 -3.09 -3.12 21.92
N GLY A 105 -3.12 -3.90 20.82
CA GLY A 105 -4.09 -4.99 20.60
C GLY A 105 -5.48 -4.53 20.14
N LYS A 106 -5.89 -3.28 20.41
CA LYS A 106 -7.05 -2.66 19.78
C LYS A 106 -6.74 -2.29 18.33
N ARG A 107 -7.65 -2.66 17.42
CA ARG A 107 -7.54 -2.33 15.99
C ARG A 107 -7.82 -0.85 15.80
N LYS A 108 -6.95 -0.14 15.09
CA LYS A 108 -7.22 1.24 14.69
C LYS A 108 -8.21 1.22 13.52
N LEU A 109 -9.23 2.05 13.58
CA LEU A 109 -10.13 2.32 12.46
C LEU A 109 -9.66 3.61 11.80
N ILE A 110 -9.45 3.57 10.50
CA ILE A 110 -9.03 4.75 9.74
C ILE A 110 -10.15 5.12 8.76
N PRO A 111 -10.81 6.27 8.92
CA PRO A 111 -11.87 6.70 8.02
C PRO A 111 -11.36 6.82 6.59
N VAL A 112 -12.13 6.35 5.63
CA VAL A 112 -11.87 6.52 4.20
C VAL A 112 -12.99 7.35 3.59
N THR A 113 -12.62 8.43 2.92
CA THR A 113 -13.54 9.40 2.30
C THR A 113 -13.38 9.42 0.78
N LYS A 114 -14.37 9.97 0.06
CA LYS A 114 -14.21 10.18 -1.39
C LYS A 114 -13.04 11.10 -1.71
N ALA A 115 -12.80 12.13 -0.87
CA ALA A 115 -11.70 13.08 -1.02
C ALA A 115 -10.32 12.42 -0.80
N SER A 116 -10.13 11.67 0.29
CA SER A 116 -8.89 10.92 0.53
C SER A 116 -8.62 9.91 -0.56
N ARG A 117 -9.63 9.17 -1.03
CA ARG A 117 -9.50 8.25 -2.18
C ARG A 117 -9.06 8.97 -3.46
N LYS A 118 -9.57 10.17 -3.73
CA LYS A 118 -9.14 10.97 -4.89
C LYS A 118 -7.67 11.35 -4.79
N CYS A 119 -7.20 11.71 -3.60
CA CYS A 119 -5.80 12.05 -3.36
C CYS A 119 -4.89 10.82 -3.54
N ILE A 120 -5.26 9.68 -2.94
CA ILE A 120 -4.53 8.41 -3.08
C ILE A 120 -4.47 7.97 -4.55
N LYS A 121 -5.60 8.02 -5.28
CA LYS A 121 -5.64 7.67 -6.72
C LYS A 121 -4.67 8.52 -7.56
N LYS A 122 -4.48 9.79 -7.22
CA LYS A 122 -3.48 10.63 -7.91
C LYS A 122 -2.05 10.16 -7.63
N ALA A 123 -1.72 9.87 -6.37
CA ALA A 123 -0.39 9.36 -6.01
C ALA A 123 -0.08 8.04 -6.71
N PHE A 124 -1.03 7.09 -6.71
CA PHE A 124 -0.90 5.84 -7.46
C PHE A 124 -0.77 6.05 -8.97
N ALA A 125 -1.53 6.97 -9.57
CA ALA A 125 -1.40 7.28 -10.99
C ALA A 125 0.00 7.84 -11.34
N VAL A 126 0.56 8.70 -10.48
CA VAL A 126 1.94 9.18 -10.64
C VAL A 126 2.95 8.05 -10.48
N ALA A 127 2.78 7.17 -9.48
CA ALA A 127 3.62 5.98 -9.29
C ALA A 127 3.57 5.05 -10.52
N SER A 128 2.38 4.78 -11.07
CA SER A 128 2.21 4.00 -12.29
C SER A 128 2.87 4.65 -13.50
N ALA A 129 2.91 5.99 -13.58
CA ALA A 129 3.61 6.70 -14.63
C ALA A 129 5.14 6.65 -14.51
N PHE A 130 5.67 6.56 -13.29
CA PHE A 130 7.09 6.28 -13.05
C PHE A 130 7.43 4.84 -13.41
N LEU A 131 6.61 3.88 -12.97
CA LEU A 131 6.76 2.47 -13.33
C LEU A 131 6.73 2.28 -14.86
N ALA A 132 5.79 2.92 -15.55
CA ALA A 132 5.71 2.85 -17.01
C ALA A 132 7.01 3.31 -17.68
N ASP A 133 7.57 4.45 -17.26
CA ASP A 133 8.86 4.92 -17.78
C ASP A 133 10.00 3.95 -17.48
N ALA A 134 10.08 3.43 -16.25
CA ALA A 134 11.12 2.47 -15.85
C ALA A 134 11.04 1.20 -16.70
N THR A 135 9.82 0.66 -16.92
CA THR A 135 9.61 -0.51 -17.77
C THR A 135 9.98 -0.27 -19.22
N LEU A 136 9.67 0.90 -19.79
CA LEU A 136 10.06 1.24 -21.15
C LEU A 136 11.58 1.39 -21.28
N ARG A 137 12.22 2.07 -20.32
CA ARG A 137 13.66 2.33 -20.32
C ARG A 137 14.48 1.05 -20.20
N GLU A 138 14.00 0.07 -19.42
CA GLU A 138 14.66 -1.23 -19.25
C GLU A 138 14.12 -2.32 -20.19
N ASN A 139 13.25 -1.98 -21.14
CA ASN A 139 12.62 -2.92 -22.08
C ASN A 139 11.92 -4.11 -21.39
N ARG A 140 11.19 -3.83 -20.30
CA ARG A 140 10.47 -4.82 -19.49
C ARG A 140 8.99 -4.85 -19.87
N PRO A 141 8.51 -5.85 -20.63
CA PRO A 141 7.14 -5.87 -21.12
C PRO A 141 6.14 -6.07 -19.98
N LEU A 142 4.97 -5.43 -20.07
CA LEU A 142 3.86 -5.67 -19.16
C LEU A 142 3.10 -6.95 -19.57
N GLY A 143 2.38 -7.54 -18.61
CA GLY A 143 1.55 -8.73 -18.83
C GLY A 143 0.51 -8.87 -17.74
N SER A 144 0.14 -10.10 -17.40
CA SER A 144 -0.79 -10.31 -16.29
C SER A 144 -0.12 -10.12 -14.92
N LEU A 145 -0.95 -9.73 -13.95
CA LEU A 145 -0.59 -9.42 -12.57
C LEU A 145 -1.10 -10.50 -11.62
N LEU A 146 -0.22 -11.07 -10.81
CA LEU A 146 -0.60 -11.84 -9.63
C LEU A 146 -0.60 -10.90 -8.41
N PHE A 147 -1.74 -10.80 -7.73
CA PHE A 147 -1.87 -10.07 -6.47
C PHE A 147 -2.84 -10.81 -5.52
N PRO A 148 -2.36 -11.68 -4.62
CA PRO A 148 -3.20 -12.59 -3.82
C PRO A 148 -3.91 -11.92 -2.63
N ALA A 149 -4.46 -10.71 -2.85
CA ALA A 149 -5.23 -9.97 -1.88
C ALA A 149 -6.71 -10.44 -1.82
N SER A 150 -7.36 -10.23 -0.66
CA SER A 150 -8.79 -10.46 -0.48
C SER A 150 -9.61 -9.27 -0.95
N ILE A 151 -10.81 -9.48 -1.52
CA ILE A 151 -11.78 -8.38 -1.72
C ILE A 151 -12.73 -8.20 -0.53
N ASN A 152 -12.74 -9.16 0.39
CA ASN A 152 -13.78 -9.24 1.41
C ASN A 152 -13.57 -8.17 2.48
N ALA A 153 -14.69 -7.61 2.95
CA ALA A 153 -14.68 -6.87 4.20
C ALA A 153 -14.37 -7.83 5.36
N VAL A 154 -13.69 -7.32 6.39
CA VAL A 154 -13.49 -8.05 7.65
C VAL A 154 -14.76 -7.98 8.50
N GLY A 155 -15.50 -6.87 8.40
CA GLY A 155 -16.78 -6.69 9.08
C GLY A 155 -17.43 -5.36 8.70
N LYS A 156 -18.42 -4.95 9.50
CA LYS A 156 -19.11 -3.67 9.39
C LYS A 156 -19.11 -2.96 10.74
N THR A 157 -19.04 -1.64 10.72
CA THR A 157 -19.22 -0.78 11.90
C THR A 157 -20.67 -0.83 12.39
N ALA A 158 -20.97 -0.20 13.54
CA ALA A 158 -22.33 -0.12 14.06
C ALA A 158 -23.30 0.61 13.11
N SER A 159 -22.80 1.57 12.33
CA SER A 159 -23.56 2.24 11.26
C SER A 159 -23.63 1.45 9.94
N GLY A 160 -23.07 0.23 9.88
CA GLY A 160 -23.10 -0.63 8.70
C GLY A 160 -22.00 -0.36 7.67
N VAL A 161 -21.06 0.56 7.93
CA VAL A 161 -19.94 0.85 7.02
C VAL A 161 -18.92 -0.30 7.10
N GLU A 162 -18.51 -0.82 5.95
CA GLU A 162 -17.54 -1.92 5.90
C GLU A 162 -16.13 -1.50 6.33
N PHE A 163 -15.39 -2.43 6.93
CA PHE A 163 -13.98 -2.23 7.25
C PHE A 163 -13.10 -3.41 6.81
N ALA A 164 -11.88 -3.14 6.34
CA ALA A 164 -10.91 -4.16 5.94
C ALA A 164 -9.46 -3.64 5.91
N SER A 165 -8.53 -4.49 5.52
CA SER A 165 -7.15 -4.06 5.21
C SER A 165 -7.13 -3.08 4.03
N VAL A 166 -6.10 -2.22 3.96
CA VAL A 166 -5.91 -1.28 2.84
C VAL A 166 -5.94 -2.00 1.49
N SER A 167 -5.17 -3.08 1.35
CA SER A 167 -5.12 -3.91 0.13
C SER A 167 -6.49 -4.45 -0.29
N SER A 168 -7.35 -4.79 0.68
CA SER A 168 -8.70 -5.27 0.39
C SER A 168 -9.62 -4.16 -0.06
N SER A 169 -9.55 -3.00 0.61
CA SER A 169 -10.31 -1.82 0.20
C SER A 169 -9.92 -1.37 -1.22
N ASP A 170 -8.63 -1.42 -1.56
CA ASP A 170 -8.12 -1.02 -2.86
C ASP A 170 -8.56 -1.96 -3.98
N LEU A 171 -8.46 -3.27 -3.76
CA LEU A 171 -8.91 -4.25 -4.74
C LEU A 171 -10.43 -4.19 -4.92
N LYS A 172 -11.20 -4.03 -3.83
CA LYS A 172 -12.67 -3.90 -3.89
C LYS A 172 -13.09 -2.65 -4.67
N LEU A 173 -12.44 -1.52 -4.42
CA LEU A 173 -12.73 -0.22 -5.05
C LEU A 173 -12.02 -0.02 -6.40
N SER A 174 -11.32 -1.04 -6.91
CA SER A 174 -10.66 -1.03 -8.22
C SER A 174 -11.66 -1.02 -9.38
N ASN A 175 -11.28 -0.40 -10.50
CA ASN A 175 -12.10 -0.36 -11.71
C ASN A 175 -11.93 -1.62 -12.58
N VAL A 176 -12.81 -1.79 -13.57
CA VAL A 176 -12.83 -2.96 -14.47
C VAL A 176 -11.50 -3.15 -15.22
N ILE A 177 -10.85 -2.05 -15.63
CA ILE A 177 -9.55 -2.09 -16.32
C ILE A 177 -8.45 -2.67 -15.42
N SER A 178 -8.45 -2.32 -14.13
CA SER A 178 -7.47 -2.87 -13.18
C SER A 178 -7.71 -4.36 -12.91
N ARG A 179 -8.96 -4.83 -13.04
CA ARG A 179 -9.30 -6.25 -12.86
C ARG A 179 -8.97 -7.09 -14.10
N SER A 180 -8.98 -6.51 -15.30
CA SER A 180 -8.70 -7.25 -16.54
C SER A 180 -7.22 -7.62 -16.73
N VAL A 181 -6.31 -7.00 -15.98
CA VAL A 181 -4.89 -7.36 -15.97
C VAL A 181 -4.55 -8.47 -14.98
N MET A 182 -5.50 -8.90 -14.13
CA MET A 182 -5.26 -9.93 -13.12
C MET A 182 -5.07 -11.31 -13.76
N ALA A 183 -4.07 -12.06 -13.29
CA ALA A 183 -3.84 -13.45 -13.67
C ALA A 183 -4.85 -14.42 -13.03
N THR A 184 -5.61 -13.94 -12.04
CA THR A 184 -6.48 -14.71 -11.18
C THR A 184 -7.94 -14.25 -11.30
N PRO A 185 -8.91 -15.17 -11.30
CA PRO A 185 -10.33 -14.81 -11.35
C PRO A 185 -10.79 -14.15 -10.05
N ILE A 186 -11.81 -13.28 -10.13
CA ILE A 186 -12.33 -12.53 -8.97
C ILE A 186 -12.79 -13.46 -7.84
N GLU A 187 -13.32 -14.63 -8.19
CA GLU A 187 -13.79 -15.64 -7.24
C GLU A 187 -12.68 -16.12 -6.29
N ALA A 188 -11.43 -16.21 -6.76
CA ALA A 188 -10.30 -16.59 -5.90
C ALA A 188 -10.05 -15.54 -4.80
N HIS A 189 -10.27 -14.25 -5.11
CA HIS A 189 -10.11 -13.15 -4.16
C HIS A 189 -11.28 -13.02 -3.18
N CYS A 190 -12.45 -13.58 -3.52
CA CYS A 190 -13.62 -13.70 -2.64
C CYS A 190 -13.46 -14.80 -1.58
N VAL A 191 -12.43 -15.65 -1.66
CA VAL A 191 -12.18 -16.69 -0.65
C VAL A 191 -11.62 -16.03 0.61
N SER A 192 -12.34 -16.18 1.73
CA SER A 192 -11.97 -15.58 3.02
C SER A 192 -10.75 -16.23 3.65
N ASN A 193 -10.63 -17.56 3.57
CA ASN A 193 -9.51 -18.28 4.16
C ASN A 193 -8.20 -17.94 3.43
N LEU A 194 -7.22 -17.45 4.19
CA LEU A 194 -5.93 -17.02 3.66
C LEU A 194 -5.19 -18.14 2.93
N LYS A 195 -5.13 -19.34 3.50
CA LYS A 195 -4.42 -20.48 2.93
C LYS A 195 -5.06 -20.93 1.62
N SER A 196 -6.38 -21.10 1.62
CA SER A 196 -7.15 -21.45 0.41
C SER A 196 -6.96 -20.41 -0.69
N ARG A 197 -7.02 -19.12 -0.35
CA ARG A 197 -6.84 -18.03 -1.32
C ARG A 197 -5.45 -18.03 -1.95
N TYR A 198 -4.39 -18.16 -1.14
CA TYR A 198 -3.02 -18.21 -1.67
C TYR A 198 -2.82 -19.40 -2.62
N TYR A 199 -3.35 -20.58 -2.25
CA TYR A 199 -3.32 -21.75 -3.13
C TYR A 199 -4.02 -21.50 -4.46
N LEU A 200 -5.26 -21.00 -4.43
CA LEU A 200 -6.03 -20.70 -5.63
C LEU A 200 -5.35 -19.64 -6.50
N CYS A 201 -4.85 -18.56 -5.91
CA CYS A 201 -4.11 -17.54 -6.65
C CYS A 201 -2.85 -18.10 -7.31
N ALA A 202 -2.10 -18.97 -6.61
CA ALA A 202 -0.94 -19.66 -7.18
C ALA A 202 -1.34 -20.59 -8.33
N LEU A 203 -2.40 -21.39 -8.16
CA LEU A 203 -2.94 -22.30 -9.18
C LEU A 203 -3.27 -21.57 -10.49
N PHE A 204 -4.10 -20.51 -10.40
CA PHE A 204 -4.48 -19.74 -11.59
C PHE A 204 -3.31 -18.97 -12.21
N ALA A 205 -2.35 -18.51 -11.40
CA ALA A 205 -1.15 -17.86 -11.92
C ALA A 205 -0.20 -18.86 -12.63
N LEU A 206 -0.06 -20.08 -12.13
CA LEU A 206 0.74 -21.14 -12.77
C LEU A 206 0.18 -21.52 -14.13
N ALA A 207 -1.16 -21.55 -14.25
CA ALA A 207 -1.86 -21.81 -15.50
C ALA A 207 -1.63 -20.72 -16.57
N ASN A 208 -1.16 -19.53 -16.17
CA ASN A 208 -0.98 -18.39 -17.06
C ASN A 208 0.52 -18.18 -17.39
N PRO A 209 1.00 -18.63 -18.57
CA PRO A 209 2.39 -18.41 -18.99
C PRO A 209 2.71 -16.94 -19.28
N ASN A 210 1.70 -16.08 -19.43
CA ASN A 210 1.86 -14.64 -19.68
C ASN A 210 1.96 -13.81 -18.38
N LEU A 211 2.19 -14.45 -17.23
CA LEU A 211 2.47 -13.74 -15.99
C LEU A 211 3.78 -12.96 -16.12
N ARG A 212 3.69 -11.64 -15.94
CA ARG A 212 4.85 -10.74 -16.01
C ARG A 212 5.06 -9.95 -14.73
N MET A 213 4.04 -9.83 -13.89
CA MET A 213 4.06 -8.95 -12.73
C MET A 213 3.54 -9.69 -11.50
N ILE A 214 4.23 -9.50 -10.39
CA ILE A 214 3.76 -9.94 -9.06
C ILE A 214 3.64 -8.68 -8.21
N ALA A 215 2.51 -8.48 -7.54
CA ALA A 215 2.36 -7.46 -6.52
C ALA A 215 2.08 -8.11 -5.18
N GLU A 216 2.74 -7.62 -4.14
CA GLU A 216 2.59 -8.06 -2.76
C GLU A 216 2.79 -6.86 -1.84
N THR A 217 1.94 -6.67 -0.84
CA THR A 217 2.04 -5.49 0.03
C THR A 217 3.39 -5.43 0.76
N PHE A 218 3.93 -6.58 1.17
CA PHE A 218 5.21 -6.67 1.87
C PHE A 218 6.09 -7.80 1.30
N PRO A 219 7.43 -7.69 1.32
CA PRO A 219 8.30 -8.73 0.78
C PRO A 219 8.09 -10.13 1.38
N VAL A 220 7.81 -10.17 2.68
CA VAL A 220 7.45 -11.39 3.42
C VAL A 220 6.18 -12.09 2.91
N THR A 221 5.20 -11.36 2.36
CA THR A 221 4.02 -12.00 1.74
C THR A 221 4.36 -12.56 0.37
N ALA A 222 5.33 -11.98 -0.35
CA ALA A 222 5.92 -12.59 -1.54
C ALA A 222 6.68 -13.88 -1.21
N LEU A 223 7.44 -13.92 -0.11
CA LEU A 223 8.08 -15.16 0.35
C LEU A 223 7.06 -16.21 0.77
N ARG A 224 5.89 -15.80 1.30
CA ARG A 224 4.78 -16.73 1.54
C ARG A 224 4.28 -17.35 0.25
N LEU A 225 4.06 -16.56 -0.81
CA LEU A 225 3.70 -17.11 -2.11
C LEU A 225 4.71 -18.18 -2.58
N CYS A 226 6.01 -17.90 -2.41
CA CYS A 226 7.06 -18.86 -2.74
C CYS A 226 6.90 -20.17 -1.97
N LYS A 227 6.68 -20.08 -0.65
CA LYS A 227 6.48 -21.26 0.19
C LYS A 227 5.27 -22.09 -0.22
N PHE A 228 4.20 -21.44 -0.68
CA PHE A 228 3.03 -22.15 -1.21
C PHE A 228 3.34 -22.89 -2.52
N LEU A 229 4.14 -22.30 -3.41
CA LEU A 229 4.56 -22.98 -4.63
C LEU A 229 5.40 -24.22 -4.29
N GLU A 230 6.31 -24.11 -3.32
CA GLU A 230 7.12 -25.24 -2.86
C GLU A 230 6.27 -26.35 -2.22
N ASP A 231 5.48 -25.99 -1.20
CA ASP A 231 4.74 -26.97 -0.38
C ASP A 231 3.63 -27.68 -1.13
N TYR A 232 3.13 -27.06 -2.20
CA TYR A 232 2.00 -27.56 -2.97
C TYR A 232 2.34 -27.81 -4.44
N SER A 233 3.62 -27.90 -4.80
CA SER A 233 4.05 -28.09 -6.21
C SER A 233 3.28 -29.21 -6.91
N GLU A 234 3.27 -30.40 -6.31
CA GLU A 234 2.59 -31.57 -6.87
C GLU A 234 1.07 -31.40 -6.93
N SER A 235 0.45 -30.92 -5.84
CA SER A 235 -1.01 -30.72 -5.78
C SER A 235 -1.46 -29.67 -6.78
N LEU A 236 -0.72 -28.58 -6.95
CA LEU A 236 -1.04 -27.53 -7.91
C LEU A 236 -1.04 -28.08 -9.34
N ILE A 237 -0.04 -28.88 -9.71
CA ILE A 237 0.02 -29.52 -11.04
C ILE A 237 -1.13 -30.53 -11.20
N ALA A 238 -1.39 -31.35 -10.18
CA ALA A 238 -2.47 -32.33 -10.20
C ALA A 238 -3.85 -31.68 -10.37
N ASP A 239 -4.11 -30.57 -9.69
CA ASP A 239 -5.35 -29.80 -9.81
C ASP A 239 -5.48 -29.14 -11.19
N LEU A 240 -4.36 -28.64 -11.77
CA LEU A 240 -4.37 -28.11 -13.15
C LEU A 240 -4.69 -29.20 -14.19
N LYS A 241 -4.18 -30.43 -13.97
CA LYS A 241 -4.44 -31.60 -14.83
C LYS A 241 -5.88 -32.08 -14.73
N SER A 242 -6.32 -32.37 -13.52
CA SER A 242 -7.64 -32.97 -13.25
C SER A 242 -8.78 -31.97 -13.33
N LYS A 243 -8.48 -30.66 -13.17
CA LYS A 243 -9.46 -29.58 -12.96
C LYS A 243 -10.33 -29.79 -11.71
N THR A 244 -9.86 -30.61 -10.78
CA THR A 244 -10.48 -30.86 -9.49
C THR A 244 -9.62 -30.21 -8.43
N LEU A 245 -10.23 -29.42 -7.56
CA LEU A 245 -9.51 -28.73 -6.49
C LEU A 245 -9.32 -29.67 -5.30
N VAL A 246 -8.19 -29.57 -4.61
CA VAL A 246 -7.96 -30.27 -3.33
C VAL A 246 -9.06 -30.02 -2.28
N ASP A 247 -9.37 -31.05 -1.48
CA ASP A 247 -10.50 -31.03 -0.54
C ASP A 247 -10.29 -30.16 0.69
N TRP A 248 -9.03 -29.93 1.09
CA TRP A 248 -8.72 -29.13 2.28
C TRP A 248 -9.02 -27.63 2.11
N LEU A 249 -9.31 -27.17 0.89
CA LEU A 249 -9.73 -25.79 0.65
C LEU A 249 -11.00 -25.48 1.42
N LYS A 250 -10.91 -24.49 2.33
CA LYS A 250 -12.07 -23.92 3.03
C LYS A 250 -12.87 -23.00 2.11
N ILE A 251 -13.65 -23.60 1.22
CA ILE A 251 -14.59 -22.97 0.27
C ILE A 251 -15.91 -23.76 0.25
N ASP A 252 -17.01 -23.11 -0.07
CA ASP A 252 -18.31 -23.79 -0.25
C ASP A 252 -18.44 -24.46 -1.63
N ASP A 253 -19.49 -25.27 -1.82
CA ASP A 253 -19.70 -26.06 -3.04
C ASP A 253 -19.93 -25.19 -4.29
N ASP A 254 -20.58 -24.03 -4.14
CA ASP A 254 -20.79 -23.07 -5.23
C ASP A 254 -19.47 -22.41 -5.64
N GLN A 255 -18.67 -21.96 -4.67
CA GLN A 255 -17.32 -21.45 -4.89
C GLN A 255 -16.44 -22.48 -5.60
N ARG A 256 -16.42 -23.73 -5.10
CA ARG A 256 -15.66 -24.83 -5.68
C ARG A 256 -16.05 -25.08 -7.13
N SER A 257 -17.35 -25.20 -7.40
CA SER A 257 -17.88 -25.42 -8.75
C SER A 257 -17.49 -24.30 -9.71
N ARG A 258 -17.64 -23.03 -9.30
CA ARG A 258 -17.28 -21.86 -10.11
C ARG A 258 -15.78 -21.76 -10.37
N LEU A 259 -14.95 -22.07 -9.38
CA LEU A 259 -13.50 -22.03 -9.51
C LEU A 259 -13.00 -23.15 -10.44
N GLN A 260 -13.46 -24.39 -10.25
CA GLN A 260 -13.10 -25.53 -11.12
C GLN A 260 -13.47 -25.28 -12.58
N ALA A 261 -14.66 -24.73 -12.85
CA ALA A 261 -15.10 -24.37 -14.19
C ALA A 261 -14.19 -23.34 -14.89
N LYS A 262 -13.41 -22.56 -14.11
CA LYS A 262 -12.48 -21.55 -14.63
C LYS A 262 -11.05 -22.05 -14.80
N ILE A 263 -10.71 -23.25 -14.32
CA ILE A 263 -9.36 -23.82 -14.48
C ILE A 263 -9.12 -24.09 -15.96
N LYS A 264 -8.19 -23.32 -16.55
CA LYS A 264 -7.78 -23.43 -17.94
C LYS A 264 -6.26 -23.40 -18.00
N CYS A 265 -5.65 -24.54 -18.31
CA CYS A 265 -4.21 -24.67 -18.52
C CYS A 265 -3.97 -25.51 -19.78
N SER A 266 -2.99 -25.14 -20.60
CA SER A 266 -2.62 -25.95 -21.78
C SER A 266 -1.83 -27.19 -21.33
N ALA A 267 -1.94 -28.27 -22.12
CA ALA A 267 -1.16 -29.49 -21.88
C ALA A 267 0.35 -29.21 -21.91
N SER A 268 0.81 -28.34 -22.83
CA SER A 268 2.21 -27.92 -22.91
C SER A 268 2.69 -27.22 -21.63
N ARG A 269 1.86 -26.36 -21.04
CA ARG A 269 2.19 -25.66 -19.80
C ARG A 269 2.23 -26.59 -18.60
N ILE A 270 1.33 -27.57 -18.55
CA ILE A 270 1.34 -28.61 -17.52
C ILE A 270 2.65 -29.41 -17.62
N GLN A 271 3.00 -29.86 -18.82
CA GLN A 271 4.23 -30.60 -19.07
C GLN A 271 5.48 -29.79 -18.66
N GLU A 272 5.54 -28.51 -19.03
CA GLU A 272 6.62 -27.61 -18.62
C GLU A 272 6.78 -27.56 -17.09
N LEU A 273 5.67 -27.44 -16.34
CA LEU A 273 5.69 -27.41 -14.88
C LEU A 273 6.16 -28.75 -14.28
N GLU A 274 5.77 -29.88 -14.88
CA GLU A 274 6.23 -31.22 -14.46
C GLU A 274 7.73 -31.40 -14.70
N GLU A 275 8.24 -30.94 -15.83
CA GLU A 275 9.67 -30.98 -16.14
C GLU A 275 10.48 -30.10 -15.19
N ILE A 276 9.98 -28.91 -14.85
CA ILE A 276 10.59 -28.04 -13.83
C ILE A 276 10.59 -28.75 -12.47
N LEU A 277 9.46 -29.33 -12.06
CA LEU A 277 9.36 -30.01 -10.77
C LEU A 277 10.30 -31.22 -10.70
N ALA A 278 10.37 -32.03 -11.75
CA ALA A 278 11.27 -33.19 -11.82
C ALA A 278 12.76 -32.80 -11.76
N ARG A 279 13.13 -31.67 -12.37
CA ARG A 279 14.51 -31.17 -12.39
C ARG A 279 14.92 -30.48 -11.10
N GLU A 280 14.07 -29.62 -10.56
CA GLU A 280 14.41 -28.72 -9.45
C GLU A 280 13.92 -29.23 -8.08
N GLY A 281 13.03 -30.24 -8.06
CA GLY A 281 12.39 -30.77 -6.86
C GLY A 281 11.33 -29.86 -6.23
N ARG A 282 11.18 -28.62 -6.72
CA ARG A 282 10.20 -27.64 -6.25
C ARG A 282 9.86 -26.62 -7.34
N LEU A 283 8.67 -26.05 -7.29
CA LEU A 283 8.30 -24.86 -8.07
C LEU A 283 8.69 -23.59 -7.31
N VAL A 284 9.46 -22.71 -7.96
CA VAL A 284 9.77 -21.37 -7.47
C VAL A 284 9.48 -20.31 -8.54
N PRO A 285 9.19 -19.06 -8.18
CA PRO A 285 8.74 -18.05 -9.16
C PRO A 285 9.66 -17.87 -10.37
N LYS A 286 10.99 -17.82 -10.18
CA LYS A 286 11.95 -17.62 -11.26
C LYS A 286 11.95 -18.73 -12.31
N THR A 287 11.67 -19.97 -11.92
CA THR A 287 11.61 -21.12 -12.84
C THR A 287 10.20 -21.34 -13.37
N ALA A 288 9.18 -21.17 -12.52
CA ALA A 288 7.78 -21.30 -12.91
C ALA A 288 7.37 -20.20 -13.90
N TRP A 289 7.89 -18.98 -13.77
CA TRP A 289 7.57 -17.85 -14.63
C TRP A 289 8.87 -17.17 -15.11
N PRO A 290 9.58 -17.75 -16.10
CA PRO A 290 10.88 -17.23 -16.55
C PRO A 290 10.79 -15.85 -17.19
N ASN A 291 9.57 -15.42 -17.55
CA ASN A 291 9.28 -14.18 -18.23
C ASN A 291 8.90 -13.02 -17.30
N LEU A 292 8.98 -13.19 -15.98
CA LEU A 292 8.66 -12.12 -15.02
C LEU A 292 9.47 -10.85 -15.31
N SER A 293 8.76 -9.74 -15.38
CA SER A 293 9.33 -8.44 -15.72
C SER A 293 9.78 -7.68 -14.48
N PHE A 294 8.94 -7.66 -13.43
CA PHE A 294 9.23 -7.01 -12.16
C PHE A 294 8.25 -7.45 -11.05
N MET A 295 8.58 -7.09 -9.81
CA MET A 295 7.69 -7.17 -8.66
C MET A 295 7.32 -5.77 -8.14
N VAL A 296 6.10 -5.60 -7.64
CA VAL A 296 5.69 -4.43 -6.85
C VAL A 296 5.55 -4.86 -5.40
N THR A 297 6.43 -4.36 -4.53
CA THR A 297 6.31 -4.62 -3.08
C THR A 297 7.01 -3.54 -2.27
N ALA A 298 6.61 -3.36 -1.00
CA ALA A 298 7.20 -2.35 -0.12
C ALA A 298 8.73 -2.51 -0.04
N ARG A 299 9.44 -1.39 -0.20
CA ARG A 299 10.90 -1.27 -0.05
C ARG A 299 11.26 -0.29 1.06
N GLY A 300 12.46 -0.45 1.63
CA GLY A 300 13.00 0.41 2.67
C GLY A 300 12.66 -0.02 4.09
N GLY A 301 13.53 0.36 5.03
CA GLY A 301 13.36 0.15 6.46
C GLY A 301 13.36 -1.34 6.84
N THR A 302 12.37 -1.80 7.61
CA THR A 302 12.31 -3.20 8.07
C THR A 302 12.07 -4.22 6.96
N SER A 303 11.65 -3.77 5.77
CA SER A 303 11.42 -4.63 4.61
C SER A 303 12.73 -5.17 4.01
N ASP A 304 13.83 -4.45 4.20
CA ASP A 304 15.10 -4.75 3.50
C ASP A 304 15.71 -6.09 3.91
N PHE A 305 15.46 -6.50 5.16
CA PHE A 305 15.87 -7.80 5.69
C PHE A 305 15.38 -8.98 4.84
N TYR A 306 14.16 -8.90 4.28
CA TYR A 306 13.56 -9.99 3.52
C TYR A 306 14.14 -10.14 2.12
N PHE A 307 14.72 -9.08 1.53
CA PHE A 307 15.31 -9.14 0.19
C PHE A 307 16.56 -10.02 0.15
N SER A 308 17.19 -10.33 1.30
CA SER A 308 18.28 -11.33 1.37
C SER A 308 17.88 -12.70 0.82
N LYS A 309 16.59 -13.07 0.90
CA LYS A 309 16.06 -14.33 0.38
C LYS A 309 15.56 -14.25 -1.06
N PHE A 310 15.43 -13.05 -1.63
CA PHE A 310 14.85 -12.87 -2.96
C PHE A 310 15.67 -13.51 -4.09
N PRO A 311 17.02 -13.47 -4.09
CA PRO A 311 17.80 -14.10 -5.15
C PRO A 311 17.51 -15.61 -5.31
N GLU A 312 17.21 -16.30 -4.21
CA GLU A 312 16.85 -17.72 -4.26
C GLU A 312 15.58 -17.96 -5.08
N TYR A 313 14.55 -17.14 -4.87
CA TYR A 313 13.20 -17.35 -5.43
C TYR A 313 12.92 -16.61 -6.73
N PHE A 314 13.48 -15.40 -6.85
CA PHE A 314 13.19 -14.45 -7.92
C PHE A 314 14.42 -14.11 -8.79
N GLY A 315 15.63 -14.54 -8.39
CA GLY A 315 16.87 -14.12 -9.05
C GLY A 315 17.02 -12.60 -9.00
N ASP A 316 17.40 -12.00 -10.13
CA ASP A 316 17.62 -10.55 -10.28
C ASP A 316 16.35 -9.78 -10.68
N LEU A 317 15.16 -10.31 -10.33
CA LEU A 317 13.90 -9.65 -10.64
C LEU A 317 13.85 -8.25 -9.99
N PRO A 318 13.70 -7.16 -10.77
CA PRO A 318 13.66 -5.82 -10.20
C PRO A 318 12.39 -5.63 -9.36
N VAL A 319 12.52 -4.80 -8.32
CA VAL A 319 11.43 -4.47 -7.41
C VAL A 319 11.11 -2.99 -7.52
N PHE A 320 9.84 -2.67 -7.74
CA PHE A 320 9.30 -1.31 -7.69
C PHE A 320 8.53 -1.11 -6.39
N GLY A 321 8.87 -0.08 -5.62
CA GLY A 321 8.24 0.15 -4.31
C GLY A 321 6.82 0.71 -4.37
N GLY A 322 6.36 1.22 -5.52
CA GLY A 322 5.02 1.79 -5.65
C GLY A 322 4.87 3.10 -4.90
N VAL A 323 4.00 3.12 -3.89
CA VAL A 323 3.81 4.26 -2.98
C VAL A 323 4.19 3.87 -1.56
N TYR A 324 4.93 4.73 -0.88
CA TYR A 324 5.12 4.62 0.56
C TYR A 324 3.86 5.16 1.25
N SER A 325 3.11 4.25 1.85
CA SER A 325 1.80 4.53 2.44
C SER A 325 1.56 3.69 3.70
N SER A 326 0.73 4.23 4.57
CA SER A 326 0.10 3.57 5.71
C SER A 326 -1.42 3.53 5.48
N ALA A 327 -2.17 3.02 6.47
CA ALA A 327 -3.63 3.15 6.42
C ALA A 327 -4.07 4.60 6.66
N GLU A 328 -3.28 5.36 7.42
CA GLU A 328 -3.52 6.74 7.82
C GLU A 328 -3.25 7.75 6.71
N ALA A 329 -2.21 7.52 5.91
CA ALA A 329 -1.81 8.43 4.84
C ALA A 329 -0.90 7.76 3.80
N THR A 330 -0.88 8.32 2.59
CA THR A 330 0.19 8.12 1.61
C THR A 330 1.22 9.22 1.80
N PHE A 331 2.52 8.91 1.78
CA PHE A 331 3.59 9.88 2.06
C PHE A 331 4.48 10.14 0.86
N GLY A 332 4.85 9.10 0.11
CA GLY A 332 5.84 9.24 -0.96
C GLY A 332 5.64 8.28 -2.11
N ILE A 333 6.31 8.56 -3.21
CA ILE A 333 6.18 7.87 -4.50
C ILE A 333 7.57 7.36 -4.92
N HIS A 334 7.68 6.05 -5.17
CA HIS A 334 8.89 5.48 -5.79
C HIS A 334 8.98 5.91 -7.25
N ARG A 335 10.20 6.24 -7.68
CA ARG A 335 10.46 6.79 -9.01
C ARG A 335 11.05 5.76 -9.97
N ASP A 336 11.64 4.71 -9.44
CA ASP A 336 12.35 3.71 -10.23
C ASP A 336 12.41 2.33 -9.56
N PHE A 337 12.89 1.34 -10.31
CA PHE A 337 13.23 0.03 -9.76
C PHE A 337 14.42 0.13 -8.80
N GLY A 338 14.38 -0.65 -7.72
CA GLY A 338 15.49 -0.79 -6.77
C GLY A 338 15.75 0.43 -5.89
N THR A 339 14.97 1.52 -5.99
CA THR A 339 15.17 2.71 -5.16
C THR A 339 14.44 2.59 -3.83
N ASP A 340 15.12 2.88 -2.73
CA ASP A 340 14.51 2.93 -1.40
C ASP A 340 13.95 4.32 -1.06
N GLY A 341 14.55 5.37 -1.63
CA GLY A 341 14.07 6.75 -1.51
C GLY A 341 12.75 6.99 -2.25
N VAL A 342 11.84 7.71 -1.59
CA VAL A 342 10.55 8.11 -2.13
C VAL A 342 10.42 9.62 -2.21
N LEU A 343 9.84 10.10 -3.31
CA LEU A 343 9.55 11.52 -3.50
C LEU A 343 8.25 11.89 -2.78
N LEU A 344 8.28 12.94 -1.95
CA LEU A 344 7.12 13.38 -1.17
C LEU A 344 5.88 13.63 -2.05
N SER A 345 4.76 13.04 -1.66
CA SER A 345 3.49 13.13 -2.36
C SER A 345 2.72 14.40 -1.96
N LEU A 346 3.05 15.52 -2.58
CA LEU A 346 2.49 16.86 -2.28
C LEU A 346 0.96 17.00 -2.34
N GLU A 347 0.25 16.05 -2.94
CA GLU A 347 -1.21 16.09 -3.15
C GLU A 347 -1.99 15.05 -2.32
N SER A 348 -1.33 14.34 -1.39
CA SER A 348 -1.98 13.36 -0.51
C SER A 348 -2.14 13.78 0.96
N GLY A 349 -1.54 14.89 1.34
CA GLY A 349 -1.58 15.43 2.69
C GLY A 349 -0.79 16.73 2.75
N PHE A 350 -0.97 17.47 3.84
CA PHE A 350 -0.03 18.48 4.30
C PHE A 350 0.92 17.79 5.29
N TYR A 351 2.23 17.96 5.10
CA TYR A 351 3.25 17.31 5.90
C TYR A 351 4.11 18.32 6.64
N GLU A 352 4.33 18.02 7.91
CA GLU A 352 5.27 18.71 8.77
C GLU A 352 6.30 17.69 9.28
N PHE A 353 7.45 18.18 9.72
CA PHE A 353 8.56 17.34 10.15
C PHE A 353 9.09 17.81 11.49
N ILE A 354 9.30 16.88 12.42
CA ILE A 354 9.91 17.17 13.72
C ILE A 354 11.40 16.79 13.64
N PRO A 355 12.32 17.76 13.80
CA PRO A 355 13.76 17.49 13.86
C PRO A 355 14.12 16.48 14.95
N GLU A 356 15.17 15.68 14.73
CA GLU A 356 15.63 14.66 15.69
C GLU A 356 15.98 15.23 17.08
N ALA A 357 16.48 16.46 17.14
CA ALA A 357 16.78 17.15 18.40
C ALA A 357 15.55 17.42 19.27
N ASP A 358 14.36 17.49 18.67
CA ASP A 358 13.13 17.94 19.33
C ASP A 358 12.15 16.77 19.59
N TRP A 359 12.61 15.52 19.50
CA TRP A 359 11.72 14.36 19.60
C TRP A 359 11.10 14.11 20.98
N ASP A 360 11.71 14.64 22.04
CA ASP A 360 11.22 14.52 23.41
C ASP A 360 10.44 15.75 23.88
N ILE A 361 10.30 16.76 23.01
CA ILE A 361 9.42 17.92 23.23
C ILE A 361 7.99 17.50 22.84
N GLU A 362 7.00 17.86 23.65
CA GLU A 362 5.61 17.47 23.44
C GLU A 362 4.97 18.17 22.22
N GLN A 363 5.18 19.49 22.11
CA GLN A 363 4.70 20.33 21.00
C GLN A 363 5.90 21.05 20.36
N PRO A 364 6.79 20.31 19.66
CA PRO A 364 7.99 20.88 19.06
C PRO A 364 7.64 21.81 17.91
N GLN A 365 8.53 22.76 17.66
CA GLN A 365 8.49 23.51 16.41
C GLN A 365 8.76 22.55 15.25
N THR A 366 7.86 22.52 14.29
CA THR A 366 8.00 21.70 13.09
C THR A 366 8.63 22.50 11.96
N VAL A 367 9.22 21.77 11.01
CA VAL A 367 9.70 22.32 9.74
C VAL A 367 8.88 21.76 8.57
N LEU A 368 8.88 22.49 7.46
CA LEU A 368 8.16 22.17 6.22
C LEU A 368 9.07 21.46 5.21
N PRO A 369 8.52 20.83 4.15
CA PRO A 369 9.30 20.01 3.22
C PRO A 369 10.53 20.68 2.59
N HIS A 370 10.49 21.99 2.37
CA HIS A 370 11.55 22.75 1.71
C HIS A 370 12.65 23.23 2.68
N GLU A 371 12.41 23.12 3.99
CA GLU A 371 13.35 23.49 5.06
C GLU A 371 14.21 22.29 5.50
N LEU A 372 13.94 21.11 4.94
CA LEU A 372 14.62 19.88 5.31
C LEU A 372 16.08 19.87 4.83
N GLU A 373 16.90 19.13 5.55
CA GLU A 373 18.32 18.98 5.25
C GLU A 373 18.69 17.53 4.92
N VAL A 374 19.50 17.35 3.89
CA VAL A 374 20.00 16.05 3.44
C VAL A 374 20.79 15.35 4.56
N ARG A 375 20.63 14.03 4.67
CA ARG A 375 21.17 13.16 5.73
C ARG A 375 20.68 13.42 7.16
N LYS A 376 19.77 14.38 7.37
CA LYS A 376 19.09 14.55 8.66
C LYS A 376 17.85 13.68 8.76
N ARG A 377 17.46 13.38 10.01
CA ARG A 377 16.30 12.56 10.35
C ARG A 377 15.20 13.37 10.96
N TYR A 378 13.97 12.98 10.65
CA TYR A 378 12.76 13.66 11.09
C TYR A 378 11.67 12.64 11.41
N ARG A 379 10.78 12.99 12.34
CA ARG A 379 9.46 12.36 12.40
C ARG A 379 8.51 13.08 11.46
N ILE A 380 7.74 12.33 10.67
CA ILE A 380 6.76 12.91 9.74
C ILE A 380 5.37 13.00 10.40
N LEU A 381 4.78 14.20 10.30
CA LEU A 381 3.40 14.47 10.68
C LEU A 381 2.54 14.62 9.43
N VAL A 382 1.23 14.37 9.56
CA VAL A 382 0.30 14.51 8.45
C VAL A 382 -1.03 15.16 8.85
N THR A 383 -1.50 16.04 7.98
CA THR A 383 -2.88 16.56 7.95
C THR A 383 -3.53 16.17 6.63
N ASN A 384 -4.69 15.48 6.66
CA ASN A 384 -5.28 14.93 5.44
C ASN A 384 -6.81 14.73 5.48
N TYR A 385 -7.36 14.33 4.32
CA TYR A 385 -8.79 14.11 4.12
C TYR A 385 -9.35 12.82 4.76
N ASN A 386 -8.55 12.10 5.55
CA ASN A 386 -9.02 11.01 6.40
C ASN A 386 -9.50 11.53 7.78
N GLY A 387 -9.30 12.81 8.07
CA GLY A 387 -9.69 13.44 9.34
C GLY A 387 -8.56 13.54 10.35
N PHE A 388 -7.31 13.39 9.90
CA PHE A 388 -6.13 13.58 10.75
C PHE A 388 -5.59 15.01 10.60
N TYR A 389 -5.22 15.61 11.72
CA TYR A 389 -4.66 16.97 11.81
C TYR A 389 -3.41 16.96 12.69
N ARG A 390 -2.27 17.36 12.12
CA ARG A 390 -0.93 17.26 12.74
C ARG A 390 -0.71 15.91 13.43
N TYR A 391 -1.14 14.85 12.77
CA TYR A 391 -1.09 13.50 13.32
C TYR A 391 0.33 12.97 13.26
N ASP A 392 0.88 12.61 14.43
CA ASP A 392 2.14 11.90 14.53
C ASP A 392 1.93 10.41 14.25
N VAL A 393 2.33 10.04 13.04
CA VAL A 393 2.34 8.65 12.56
C VAL A 393 3.40 7.83 13.32
N GLY A 394 4.40 8.49 13.89
CA GLY A 394 5.57 7.88 14.51
C GLY A 394 6.55 7.32 13.48
N ASP A 395 6.50 7.72 12.22
CA ASP A 395 7.48 7.29 11.21
C ASP A 395 8.72 8.19 11.22
N VAL A 396 9.91 7.60 11.33
CA VAL A 396 11.19 8.29 11.20
C VAL A 396 11.70 8.14 9.77
N VAL A 397 11.93 9.27 9.13
CA VAL A 397 12.43 9.37 7.76
C VAL A 397 13.78 10.07 7.73
N GLU A 398 14.63 9.70 6.79
CA GLU A 398 15.92 10.33 6.53
C GLU A 398 15.93 10.93 5.13
N ILE A 399 16.41 12.16 4.99
CA ILE A 399 16.38 12.88 3.72
C ILE A 399 17.55 12.42 2.85
N GLU A 400 17.25 11.78 1.73
CA GLU A 400 18.23 11.32 0.76
C GLU A 400 18.70 12.46 -0.14
N GLY A 401 17.78 13.35 -0.52
CA GLY A 401 18.04 14.43 -1.45
C GLY A 401 16.75 15.15 -1.83
N PHE A 402 16.76 15.82 -2.98
CA PHE A 402 15.63 16.60 -3.46
C PHE A 402 15.39 16.37 -4.96
N GLN A 403 14.12 16.28 -5.33
CA GLN A 403 13.69 16.50 -6.71
C GLN A 403 13.22 17.95 -6.80
N ASN A 404 13.98 18.80 -7.50
CA ASN A 404 13.81 20.24 -7.43
C ASN A 404 13.86 20.72 -5.97
N GLN A 405 12.77 21.25 -5.41
CA GLN A 405 12.71 21.66 -4.00
C GLN A 405 11.97 20.64 -3.11
N THR A 406 11.44 19.54 -3.68
CA THR A 406 10.66 18.55 -2.92
C THR A 406 11.55 17.42 -2.41
N PRO A 407 11.47 17.06 -1.13
CA PRO A 407 12.36 16.08 -0.52
C PRO A 407 12.11 14.67 -1.08
N ILE A 408 13.21 13.97 -1.27
CA ILE A 408 13.28 12.53 -1.42
C ILE A 408 13.76 11.98 -0.09
N PHE A 409 13.02 11.04 0.49
CA PHE A 409 13.32 10.51 1.81
C PHE A 409 13.20 9.00 1.86
N ILE A 410 13.91 8.39 2.81
CA ILE A 410 13.91 6.95 3.06
C ILE A 410 13.27 6.72 4.42
N PHE A 411 12.30 5.81 4.49
CA PHE A 411 11.78 5.34 5.77
C PHE A 411 12.86 4.54 6.51
N ARG A 412 13.13 4.88 7.77
CA ARG A 412 14.13 4.19 8.59
C ARG A 412 13.49 3.25 9.61
N ARG A 413 12.60 3.77 10.46
CA ARG A 413 11.98 3.03 11.56
C ARG A 413 10.75 3.75 12.10
N ARG A 414 9.97 3.07 12.94
CA ARG A 414 8.96 3.72 13.78
C ARG A 414 9.60 4.26 15.06
N TYR A 415 9.36 5.52 15.39
CA TYR A 415 9.73 6.14 16.66
C TYR A 415 8.99 5.44 17.80
N ARG A 416 9.73 5.05 18.85
CA ARG A 416 9.24 4.26 20.00
C ARG A 416 8.44 3.00 19.60
N GLY A 417 8.61 2.51 18.37
CA GLY A 417 7.91 1.35 17.81
C GLY A 417 8.79 0.10 17.74
N PHE A 418 8.21 -1.04 18.09
CA PHE A 418 8.83 -2.37 17.94
C PHE A 418 9.17 -2.70 16.47
N ILE A 419 10.19 -3.54 16.25
CA ILE A 419 10.46 -4.19 14.96
C ILE A 419 9.23 -5.02 14.58
N THR A 420 8.64 -4.74 13.41
CA THR A 420 7.47 -5.47 12.90
C THR A 420 7.89 -6.60 11.97
N SER A 421 7.74 -7.84 12.41
CA SER A 421 7.55 -8.99 11.52
C SER A 421 6.04 -9.21 11.37
N VAL A 422 5.43 -8.70 10.30
CA VAL A 422 4.04 -8.96 9.88
C VAL A 422 3.01 -9.14 11.01
N GLY A 423 2.27 -8.08 11.32
CA GLY A 423 0.97 -8.20 12.02
C GLY A 423 1.02 -8.58 13.51
N GLU A 424 2.09 -9.21 14.00
CA GLU A 424 2.32 -9.50 15.42
C GLU A 424 3.61 -8.85 15.91
N LYS A 425 3.50 -8.06 16.97
CA LYS A 425 4.64 -7.45 17.68
C LYS A 425 4.89 -8.25 18.96
N ARG A 426 6.06 -8.87 19.10
CA ARG A 426 6.49 -9.50 20.37
C ARG A 426 7.44 -8.58 21.14
N ARG A 427 7.28 -8.53 22.46
CA ARG A 427 8.03 -7.69 23.39
C ARG A 427 9.40 -8.37 23.67
N ASN A 428 10.52 -7.69 23.40
CA ASN A 428 11.80 -8.10 23.95
C ASN A 428 11.85 -7.63 25.41
N ILE A 429 11.66 -8.55 26.34
CA ILE A 429 12.14 -8.36 27.71
C ILE A 429 13.63 -8.72 27.65
N MET A 430 14.48 -7.73 27.38
CA MET A 430 15.87 -7.87 27.78
C MET A 430 15.89 -7.67 29.30
N SER A 431 15.97 -8.77 30.04
CA SER A 431 16.41 -8.73 31.42
C SER A 431 17.86 -8.22 31.46
N PRO A 432 18.20 -7.28 32.35
CA PRO A 432 19.58 -6.99 32.64
C PRO A 432 20.16 -8.24 33.32
N LYS A 433 21.19 -8.85 32.73
CA LYS A 433 22.03 -9.79 33.45
C LYS A 433 22.83 -9.00 34.49
N SER A 434 22.52 -9.19 35.76
CA SER A 434 23.46 -9.06 36.88
C SER A 434 24.33 -10.30 36.95
#